data_AF-W0TFD9-F1
#
_entry.id   AF-W0TFD9-F1
#
_cell.length_a   1.000
_cell.length_b   1.000
_cell.length_c   1.000
_cell.angle_alpha   90.00
_cell.angle_beta   90.00
_cell.angle_gamma   90.00
#
_symmetry.space_group_name_H-M   'P 1'
#
loop_
_entity.id
_entity.type
_entity.pdbx_description
1 polymer ?
#
loop_
_entity_poly.entity_id
_entity_poly.type
_entity_poly.pdbx_seq_one_letter_code
_entity_poly.pdbx_strand_id
1 'polypeptide(L)'
;MDSWLYVILAFLVLDRVWPLVETLLQGFIQANSSRLKDLMRQRGDLILAQKEISAQDEYAKWTKNNRALDKINKQIEEEKKALLAQVDGTKATLKKFKLAAITVPFTFLKFYKGKMPIYELPKGIFPNYLQGLMQHGWIYVPLGPLNLKKVSEGATVTVSLGIWLFALLKVVSTLNQMWNAFTSPAVPAPAVSTPAVPAVPAETETETSVSHPVDQPVD
;
A
#
# COMPACT_ATOMS: atom_id res chain seq x y z
N MET A 1 -12.61 10.84 -37.25
CA MET A 1 -11.76 10.42 -36.12
C MET A 1 -12.68 9.87 -35.04
N ASP A 2 -12.52 8.59 -34.72
CA ASP A 2 -13.47 7.83 -33.91
C ASP A 2 -13.63 8.40 -32.49
N SER A 3 -14.81 8.95 -32.19
CA SER A 3 -15.20 9.49 -30.87
C SER A 3 -14.91 8.53 -29.71
N TRP A 4 -14.84 7.24 -30.02
CA TRP A 4 -14.62 6.16 -29.10
C TRP A 4 -13.19 6.10 -28.53
N LEU A 5 -12.18 6.56 -29.28
CA LEU A 5 -10.81 6.68 -28.76
C LEU A 5 -10.73 7.74 -27.65
N TYR A 6 -11.47 8.85 -27.79
CA TYR A 6 -11.56 9.87 -26.76
C TYR A 6 -12.25 9.36 -25.50
N VAL A 7 -13.23 8.47 -25.62
CA VAL A 7 -13.87 7.83 -24.45
C VAL A 7 -12.87 6.96 -23.69
N ILE A 8 -12.10 6.11 -24.39
CA ILE A 8 -11.05 5.31 -23.74
C ILE A 8 -10.01 6.21 -23.06
N LEU A 9 -9.57 7.25 -23.76
CA LEU A 9 -8.57 8.19 -23.26
C LEU A 9 -9.10 8.93 -22.01
N ALA A 10 -10.36 9.37 -22.03
CA ALA A 10 -11.02 10.00 -20.89
C ALA A 10 -11.09 9.05 -19.69
N PHE A 11 -11.44 7.78 -19.88
CA PHE A 11 -11.42 6.79 -18.80
C PHE A 11 -10.01 6.54 -18.24
N LEU A 12 -8.99 6.55 -19.11
CA LEU A 12 -7.60 6.37 -18.72
C LEU A 12 -7.08 7.56 -17.88
N VAL A 13 -7.41 8.78 -18.31
CA VAL A 13 -7.12 10.00 -17.55
C VAL A 13 -7.86 9.98 -16.21
N LEU A 14 -9.14 9.60 -16.20
CA LEU A 14 -9.95 9.54 -14.98
C LEU A 14 -9.38 8.53 -13.97
N ASP A 15 -8.97 7.35 -14.41
CA ASP A 15 -8.32 6.36 -13.53
C ASP A 15 -7.00 6.88 -12.96
N ARG A 16 -6.25 7.64 -13.76
CA ARG A 16 -4.96 8.23 -13.34
C ARG A 16 -5.12 9.42 -12.39
N VAL A 17 -6.16 10.23 -12.54
CA VAL A 17 -6.46 11.39 -11.68
C VAL A 17 -7.10 10.95 -10.36
N TRP A 18 -7.74 9.78 -10.32
CA TRP A 18 -8.38 9.24 -9.12
C TRP A 18 -7.57 9.32 -7.81
N PRO A 19 -6.29 8.90 -7.73
CA PRO A 19 -5.51 9.04 -6.50
C PRO A 19 -5.39 10.49 -6.00
N LEU A 20 -5.38 11.48 -6.91
CA LEU A 20 -5.38 12.89 -6.52
C LEU A 20 -6.71 13.27 -5.86
N VAL A 21 -7.83 12.80 -6.41
CA VAL A 21 -9.16 12.98 -5.83
C VAL A 21 -9.24 12.35 -4.43
N GLU A 22 -8.67 11.15 -4.25
CA GLU A 22 -8.60 10.50 -2.94
C GLU A 22 -7.79 11.34 -1.94
N THR A 23 -6.60 11.83 -2.33
CA THR A 23 -5.78 12.67 -1.44
C THR A 23 -6.44 14.00 -1.08
N LEU A 24 -7.13 14.61 -2.04
CA LEU A 24 -7.82 15.89 -1.84
C LEU A 24 -9.03 15.72 -0.91
N LEU A 25 -9.80 14.64 -1.08
CA LEU A 25 -10.93 14.34 -0.21
C LEU A 25 -10.48 14.01 1.21
N GLN A 26 -9.39 13.24 1.36
CA GLN A 26 -8.79 12.95 2.67
C GLN A 26 -8.30 14.21 3.36
N GLY A 27 -7.60 15.09 2.62
CA GLY A 27 -7.15 16.38 3.13
C GLY A 27 -8.32 17.26 3.60
N PHE A 28 -9.42 17.27 2.86
CA PHE A 28 -10.63 18.01 3.26
C PHE A 28 -11.28 17.44 4.53
N ILE A 29 -11.41 16.12 4.63
CA ILE A 29 -11.97 15.45 5.82
C ILE A 29 -11.10 15.72 7.06
N GLN A 30 -9.78 15.63 6.93
CA GLN A 30 -8.84 15.93 8.01
C GLN A 30 -8.82 17.42 8.37
N ALA A 31 -8.91 18.33 7.40
CA ALA A 31 -8.91 19.77 7.64
C ALA A 31 -10.17 20.26 8.37
N ASN A 32 -11.30 19.57 8.20
CA ASN A 32 -12.58 19.93 8.80
C ASN A 32 -12.75 19.46 10.26
N SER A 33 -11.73 18.86 10.89
CA SER A 33 -11.81 18.46 12.30
C SER A 33 -11.66 19.66 13.25
N SER A 34 -12.70 20.49 13.40
CA SER A 34 -12.73 21.63 14.32
C SER A 34 -12.44 21.22 15.77
N ARG A 35 -13.05 20.13 16.22
CA ARG A 35 -12.90 19.59 17.58
C ARG A 35 -11.46 19.24 17.95
N LEU A 36 -10.71 18.62 17.03
CA LEU A 36 -9.30 18.30 17.27
C LEU A 36 -8.44 19.58 17.36
N LYS A 37 -8.72 20.59 16.53
CA LYS A 37 -8.03 21.89 16.59
C LYS A 37 -8.28 22.59 17.92
N ASP A 38 -9.51 22.55 18.41
CA ASP A 38 -9.88 23.15 19.69
C ASP A 38 -9.20 22.44 20.87
N LEU A 39 -9.14 21.11 20.88
CA LEU A 39 -8.40 20.34 21.89
C LEU A 39 -6.89 20.62 21.86
N MET A 40 -6.29 20.76 20.66
CA MET A 40 -4.88 21.12 20.54
C MET A 40 -4.59 22.55 21.05
N ARG A 41 -5.51 23.49 20.83
CA ARG A 41 -5.43 24.84 21.39
C ARG A 41 -5.49 24.83 22.91
N GLN A 42 -6.50 24.16 23.48
CA GLN A 42 -6.66 24.03 24.93
C GLN A 42 -5.44 23.36 25.58
N ARG A 43 -4.86 22.34 24.94
CA ARG A 43 -3.60 21.73 25.37
C ARG A 43 -2.46 22.76 25.40
N GLY A 44 -2.32 23.57 24.36
CA GLY A 44 -1.33 24.64 24.28
C GLY A 44 -1.49 25.65 25.41
N ASP A 45 -2.71 26.13 25.63
CA ASP A 45 -3.02 27.11 26.68
C ASP A 45 -2.71 26.56 28.08
N LEU A 46 -3.03 25.29 28.36
CA LEU A 46 -2.70 24.66 29.65
C LEU A 46 -1.20 24.41 29.83
N ILE A 47 -0.45 24.13 28.75
CA ILE A 47 1.01 24.00 28.80
C ILE A 47 1.64 25.36 29.11
N LEU A 48 1.13 26.44 28.52
CA LEU A 48 1.60 27.80 28.83
C LEU A 48 1.31 28.14 30.29
N ALA A 49 0.07 27.91 30.76
CA ALA A 49 -0.29 28.10 32.16
C ALA A 49 0.55 27.24 33.12
N GLN A 50 0.95 26.02 32.72
CA GLN A 50 1.79 25.16 33.54
C GLN A 50 3.22 25.70 33.70
N LYS A 51 3.75 26.38 32.67
CA LYS A 51 5.10 26.98 32.72
C LYS A 51 5.18 28.18 33.66
N GLU A 52 4.06 28.84 33.91
CA GLU A 52 3.96 29.99 34.82
C GLU A 52 3.85 29.56 36.29
N ILE A 53 3.57 28.28 36.57
CA ILE A 53 3.36 27.74 37.91
C ILE A 53 4.64 27.04 38.41
N SER A 54 5.17 27.47 39.56
CA SER A 54 6.25 26.76 40.27
C SER A 54 5.72 25.44 40.84
N ALA A 55 6.35 24.31 40.46
CA ALA A 55 5.93 22.98 40.88
C ALA A 55 6.11 22.72 42.38
N GLN A 56 7.02 23.45 43.05
CA GLN A 56 7.32 23.27 44.46
C GLN A 56 6.40 24.11 45.35
N ASP A 57 6.14 25.37 44.97
CA ASP A 57 5.33 26.29 45.79
C ASP A 57 3.83 26.07 45.59
N GLU A 58 3.41 25.69 44.38
CA GLU A 58 2.01 25.54 44.02
C GLU A 58 1.65 24.11 43.60
N TYR A 59 2.18 23.11 44.32
CA TYR A 59 2.02 21.69 44.00
C TYR A 59 0.56 21.25 43.75
N ALA A 60 -0.40 21.80 44.53
CA ALA A 60 -1.82 21.51 44.36
C ALA A 60 -2.37 21.98 42.99
N LYS A 61 -1.99 23.18 42.55
CA LYS A 61 -2.38 23.73 41.24
C LYS A 61 -1.65 22.98 40.12
N TRP A 62 -0.36 22.71 40.30
CA TRP A 62 0.46 21.96 39.35
C TRP A 62 -0.13 20.57 39.08
N THR A 63 -0.51 19.84 40.13
CA THR A 63 -1.12 18.50 40.02
C THR A 63 -2.48 18.55 39.32
N LYS A 64 -3.31 19.57 39.62
CA LYS A 64 -4.62 19.75 38.99
C LYS A 64 -4.48 19.99 37.49
N ASN A 65 -3.55 20.85 37.08
CA ASN A 65 -3.30 21.12 35.67
C ASN A 65 -2.72 19.89 34.95
N ASN A 66 -1.83 19.13 35.58
CA ASN A 66 -1.31 17.90 34.99
C ASN A 66 -2.42 16.86 34.73
N ARG A 67 -3.35 16.68 35.67
CA ARG A 67 -4.55 15.82 35.45
C ARG A 67 -5.45 16.33 34.32
N ALA A 68 -5.55 17.65 34.15
CA ALA A 68 -6.30 18.25 33.05
C ALA A 68 -5.60 17.98 31.70
N LEU A 69 -4.27 18.12 31.65
CA LEU A 69 -3.46 17.76 30.49
C LEU A 69 -3.60 16.28 30.11
N ASP A 70 -3.54 15.37 31.10
CA ASP A 70 -3.75 13.95 30.86
C ASP A 70 -5.13 13.66 30.27
N LYS A 71 -6.18 14.34 30.75
CA LYS A 71 -7.53 14.23 30.22
C LYS A 71 -7.61 14.72 28.76
N ILE A 72 -7.03 15.87 28.46
CA ILE A 72 -7.03 16.43 27.10
C ILE A 72 -6.20 15.56 26.15
N ASN A 73 -5.04 15.04 26.60
CA ASN A 73 -4.22 14.13 25.79
C ASN A 73 -5.00 12.87 25.43
N LYS A 74 -5.73 12.27 26.38
CA LYS A 74 -6.61 11.12 26.10
C LYS A 74 -7.70 11.45 25.08
N GLN A 75 -8.34 12.61 25.20
CA GLN A 75 -9.35 13.06 24.24
C GLN A 75 -8.75 13.28 22.85
N ILE A 76 -7.55 13.86 22.76
CA ILE A 76 -6.84 14.04 21.48
C ILE A 76 -6.54 12.69 20.83
N GLU A 77 -6.08 11.69 21.59
CA GLU A 77 -5.80 10.36 21.07
C GLU A 77 -7.07 9.64 20.58
N GLU A 78 -8.17 9.75 21.33
CA GLU A 78 -9.46 9.18 20.96
C GLU A 78 -10.00 9.81 19.67
N GLU A 79 -10.00 11.14 19.58
CA GLU A 79 -10.44 11.88 18.39
C GLU A 79 -9.54 11.57 17.18
N LYS A 80 -8.22 11.46 17.37
CA LYS A 80 -7.31 11.03 16.30
C LYS A 80 -7.64 9.62 15.80
N LYS A 81 -7.90 8.68 16.70
CA LYS A 81 -8.31 7.30 16.33
C LYS A 81 -9.64 7.31 15.58
N ALA A 82 -10.61 8.10 16.03
CA ALA A 82 -11.90 8.25 15.36
C ALA A 82 -11.75 8.84 13.95
N LEU A 83 -10.91 9.86 13.78
CA LEU A 83 -10.61 10.45 12.47
C LEU A 83 -9.92 9.46 11.54
N LEU A 84 -8.94 8.70 12.03
CA LEU A 84 -8.29 7.66 11.23
C LEU A 84 -9.30 6.58 10.79
N ALA A 85 -10.15 6.12 11.70
CA ALA A 85 -11.19 5.15 11.38
C ALA A 85 -12.20 5.69 10.34
N GLN A 86 -12.57 6.97 10.42
CA GLN A 86 -13.41 7.61 9.41
C GLN A 86 -12.72 7.68 8.05
N VAL A 87 -11.45 8.10 8.01
CA VAL A 87 -10.66 8.17 6.77
C VAL A 87 -10.53 6.79 6.13
N ASP A 88 -10.26 5.74 6.92
CA ASP A 88 -10.17 4.36 6.43
C ASP A 88 -11.51 3.85 5.91
N GLY A 89 -12.62 4.14 6.61
CA GLY A 89 -13.97 3.82 6.17
C GLY A 89 -14.34 4.52 4.85
N THR A 90 -14.01 5.80 4.71
CA THR A 90 -14.20 6.55 3.45
C THR A 90 -13.34 5.97 2.34
N LYS A 91 -12.08 5.63 2.60
CA LYS A 91 -11.18 5.00 1.62
C LYS A 91 -11.72 3.67 1.12
N ALA A 92 -12.26 2.83 2.01
CA ALA A 92 -12.87 1.57 1.62
C ALA A 92 -14.09 1.79 0.72
N THR A 93 -14.93 2.77 1.04
CA THR A 93 -16.11 3.14 0.24
C THR A 93 -15.72 3.69 -1.13
N LEU A 94 -14.74 4.60 -1.19
CA LEU A 94 -14.22 5.14 -2.45
C LEU A 94 -13.61 4.07 -3.34
N LYS A 95 -12.88 3.10 -2.77
CA LYS A 95 -12.35 1.96 -3.53
C LYS A 95 -13.46 1.12 -4.15
N LYS A 96 -14.52 0.82 -3.40
CA LYS A 96 -15.70 0.10 -3.92
C LYS A 96 -16.37 0.89 -5.04
N PHE A 97 -16.52 2.20 -4.85
CA PHE A 97 -17.09 3.08 -5.86
C PHE A 97 -16.21 3.15 -7.13
N LYS A 98 -14.89 3.32 -7.00
CA LYS A 98 -13.94 3.27 -8.12
C LYS A 98 -14.06 1.96 -8.89
N LEU A 99 -14.11 0.84 -8.18
CA LEU A 99 -14.22 -0.48 -8.80
C LEU A 99 -15.51 -0.57 -9.62
N ALA A 100 -16.64 -0.19 -9.04
CA ALA A 100 -17.95 -0.28 -9.69
C ALA A 100 -18.15 0.74 -10.83
N ALA A 101 -17.72 1.99 -10.66
CA ALA A 101 -18.03 3.08 -11.57
C ALA A 101 -16.96 3.31 -12.66
N ILE A 102 -15.69 2.99 -12.37
CA ILE A 102 -14.58 3.25 -13.31
C ILE A 102 -14.05 1.93 -13.85
N THR A 103 -13.64 1.03 -12.96
CA THR A 103 -12.89 -0.17 -13.35
C THR A 103 -13.75 -1.16 -14.13
N VAL A 104 -14.97 -1.43 -13.65
CA VAL A 104 -15.89 -2.37 -14.32
C VAL A 104 -16.31 -1.87 -15.70
N PRO A 105 -16.81 -0.63 -15.87
CA PRO A 105 -17.19 -0.11 -17.19
C PRO A 105 -16.00 -0.03 -18.15
N PHE A 106 -14.83 0.39 -17.66
CA PHE A 106 -13.62 0.43 -18.47
C PHE A 106 -13.19 -0.96 -18.95
N THR A 107 -13.25 -1.96 -18.08
CA THR A 107 -12.92 -3.35 -18.42
C THR A 107 -13.91 -3.91 -19.44
N PHE A 108 -15.20 -3.64 -19.27
CA PHE A 108 -16.23 -4.03 -20.21
C PHE A 108 -16.02 -3.37 -21.58
N LEU A 109 -15.73 -2.07 -21.60
CA LEU A 109 -15.47 -1.30 -22.81
C LEU A 109 -14.24 -1.82 -23.56
N LYS A 110 -13.16 -2.13 -22.83
CA LYS A 110 -11.94 -2.76 -23.36
C LYS A 110 -12.23 -4.13 -23.96
N PHE A 111 -13.10 -4.92 -23.34
CA PHE A 111 -13.45 -6.24 -23.84
C PHE A 111 -14.31 -6.18 -25.11
N TYR A 112 -15.31 -5.29 -25.12
CA TYR A 112 -16.25 -5.16 -26.24
C TYR A 112 -15.54 -4.78 -27.55
N LYS A 113 -14.56 -3.88 -27.48
CA LYS A 113 -13.87 -3.31 -28.64
C LYS A 113 -12.40 -3.70 -28.76
N GLY A 114 -11.91 -4.52 -27.83
CA GLY A 114 -10.55 -5.04 -27.86
C GLY A 114 -10.24 -5.87 -29.11
N LYS A 115 -11.25 -6.27 -29.89
CA LYS A 115 -11.14 -7.05 -31.12
C LYS A 115 -10.72 -6.23 -32.35
N MET A 116 -10.59 -4.91 -32.24
CA MET A 116 -10.19 -4.10 -33.40
C MET A 116 -8.72 -4.35 -33.76
N PRO A 117 -8.42 -4.64 -35.05
CA PRO A 117 -7.06 -4.81 -35.53
C PRO A 117 -6.35 -3.45 -35.62
N ILE A 118 -5.16 -3.32 -35.01
CA ILE A 118 -4.36 -2.08 -35.07
C ILE A 118 -3.14 -2.25 -35.96
N TYR A 119 -2.45 -3.37 -35.84
CA TYR A 119 -1.13 -3.56 -36.43
C TYR A 119 -0.97 -5.00 -36.92
N GLU A 120 -0.24 -5.19 -38.01
CA GLU A 120 0.04 -6.52 -38.57
C GLU A 120 1.51 -6.86 -38.35
N LEU A 121 1.78 -8.01 -37.75
CA LEU A 121 3.13 -8.57 -37.63
C LEU A 121 3.33 -9.71 -38.62
N PRO A 122 4.55 -9.89 -39.16
CA PRO A 122 4.90 -11.09 -39.90
C PRO A 122 4.82 -12.33 -39.00
N LYS A 123 4.23 -13.40 -39.51
CA LYS A 123 4.07 -14.67 -38.80
C LYS A 123 5.42 -15.38 -38.64
N GLY A 124 5.63 -16.07 -37.51
CA GLY A 124 6.85 -16.88 -37.26
C GLY A 124 7.79 -16.34 -36.18
N ILE A 125 7.61 -15.10 -35.73
CA ILE A 125 8.40 -14.52 -34.61
C ILE A 125 7.99 -15.11 -33.26
N PHE A 126 6.72 -15.51 -33.11
CA PHE A 126 6.15 -15.97 -31.83
C PHE A 126 5.48 -17.34 -31.95
N PRO A 127 5.41 -18.13 -30.86
CA PRO A 127 4.65 -19.39 -30.82
C PRO A 127 3.18 -19.19 -31.22
N ASN A 128 2.57 -20.21 -31.85
CA ASN A 128 1.18 -20.17 -32.35
C ASN A 128 0.16 -19.72 -31.28
N TYR A 129 0.37 -20.12 -30.02
CA TYR A 129 -0.48 -19.69 -28.91
C TYR A 129 -0.45 -18.18 -28.68
N LEU A 130 0.74 -17.58 -28.75
CA LEU A 130 0.94 -16.15 -28.56
C LEU A 130 0.38 -15.34 -29.75
N GLN A 131 0.47 -15.90 -30.96
CA GLN A 131 -0.14 -15.31 -32.15
C GLN A 131 -1.67 -15.26 -32.03
N GLY A 132 -2.28 -16.33 -31.50
CA GLY A 132 -3.71 -16.34 -31.20
C GLY A 132 -4.10 -15.34 -30.13
N LEU A 133 -3.28 -15.18 -29.08
CA LEU A 133 -3.48 -14.17 -28.04
C LEU A 133 -3.37 -12.74 -28.61
N MET A 134 -2.41 -12.48 -29.49
CA MET A 134 -2.25 -11.20 -30.17
C MET A 134 -3.46 -10.88 -31.05
N GLN A 135 -3.93 -11.85 -31.83
CA GLN A 135 -5.05 -11.68 -32.78
C GLN A 135 -6.41 -11.54 -32.11
N HIS A 136 -6.69 -12.36 -31.11
CA HIS A 136 -8.02 -12.46 -30.51
C HIS A 136 -8.11 -11.83 -29.11
N GLY A 137 -7.00 -11.33 -28.57
CA GLY A 137 -6.93 -10.76 -27.24
C GLY A 137 -7.10 -11.81 -26.15
N TRP A 138 -7.48 -11.35 -24.95
CA TRP A 138 -7.69 -12.18 -23.76
C TRP A 138 -8.75 -13.29 -23.92
N ILE A 139 -9.63 -13.19 -24.91
CA ILE A 139 -10.62 -14.21 -25.24
C ILE A 139 -9.95 -15.52 -25.72
N TYR A 140 -8.75 -15.43 -26.28
CA TYR A 140 -7.97 -16.59 -26.72
C TYR A 140 -7.37 -17.39 -25.55
N VAL A 141 -7.20 -16.80 -24.37
CA VAL A 141 -6.63 -17.51 -23.21
C VAL A 141 -7.47 -18.74 -22.83
N PRO A 142 -8.81 -18.63 -22.65
CA PRO A 142 -9.65 -19.81 -22.40
C PRO A 142 -9.96 -20.63 -23.66
N LEU A 143 -9.97 -20.02 -24.86
CA LEU A 143 -10.37 -20.71 -26.09
C LEU A 143 -9.24 -21.41 -26.84
N GLY A 144 -7.99 -20.99 -26.63
CA GLY A 144 -6.80 -21.53 -27.27
C GLY A 144 -6.55 -23.00 -26.94
N PRO A 145 -6.57 -23.43 -25.65
CA PRO A 145 -6.41 -24.84 -25.29
C PRO A 145 -7.52 -25.73 -25.84
N LEU A 146 -8.72 -25.17 -26.03
CA LEU A 146 -9.88 -25.90 -26.53
C LEU A 146 -9.90 -26.01 -28.06
N ASN A 147 -8.92 -25.45 -28.79
CA ASN A 147 -8.85 -25.45 -30.26
C ASN A 147 -10.10 -24.89 -30.98
N LEU A 148 -10.96 -24.13 -30.28
CA LEU A 148 -12.20 -23.57 -30.85
C LEU A 148 -11.95 -22.43 -31.85
N LYS A 149 -10.78 -21.79 -31.78
CA LYS A 149 -10.37 -20.72 -32.70
C LYS A 149 -8.98 -21.01 -33.25
N LYS A 150 -8.92 -21.26 -34.56
CA LYS A 150 -7.66 -21.35 -35.30
C LYS A 150 -7.07 -19.95 -35.47
N VAL A 151 -5.76 -19.85 -35.32
CA VAL A 151 -4.98 -18.65 -35.70
C VAL A 151 -5.08 -18.49 -37.21
N SER A 152 -5.12 -17.25 -37.70
CA SER A 152 -5.10 -16.97 -39.14
C SER A 152 -4.01 -17.78 -39.85
N GLU A 153 -4.39 -18.50 -40.91
CA GLU A 153 -3.47 -19.29 -41.73
C GLU A 153 -2.60 -18.41 -42.66
N GLY A 154 -2.87 -17.10 -42.73
CA GLY A 154 -2.14 -16.13 -43.55
C GLY A 154 -0.71 -15.82 -43.07
N ALA A 155 0.02 -15.04 -43.89
CA ALA A 155 1.41 -14.62 -43.65
C ALA A 155 1.57 -13.56 -42.55
N THR A 156 0.47 -12.92 -42.14
CA THR A 156 0.45 -11.87 -41.12
C THR A 156 -0.47 -12.22 -39.95
N VAL A 157 -0.06 -11.81 -38.76
CA VAL A 157 -0.81 -11.90 -37.51
C VAL A 157 -1.17 -10.50 -37.07
N THR A 158 -2.46 -10.23 -36.98
CA THR A 158 -2.93 -8.92 -36.53
C THR A 158 -2.87 -8.82 -35.01
N VAL A 159 -2.57 -7.62 -34.49
CA VAL A 159 -2.56 -7.29 -33.07
C VAL A 159 -3.86 -6.58 -32.73
N SER A 160 -4.55 -7.15 -31.77
CA SER A 160 -5.78 -6.63 -31.21
C SER A 160 -5.51 -5.42 -30.31
N LEU A 161 -6.39 -4.41 -30.38
CA LEU A 161 -6.38 -3.23 -29.51
C LEU A 161 -6.35 -3.61 -28.02
N GLY A 162 -7.02 -4.70 -27.64
CA GLY A 162 -7.06 -5.16 -26.26
C GLY A 162 -5.69 -5.54 -25.69
N ILE A 163 -4.86 -6.22 -26.49
CA ILE A 163 -3.50 -6.61 -26.09
C ILE A 163 -2.57 -5.40 -26.09
N TRP A 164 -2.72 -4.51 -27.08
CA TRP A 164 -1.89 -3.31 -27.18
C TRP A 164 -2.14 -2.36 -26.01
N LEU A 165 -3.42 -2.10 -25.69
CA LEU A 165 -3.81 -1.29 -24.54
C LEU A 165 -3.36 -1.94 -23.21
N PHE A 166 -3.39 -3.26 -23.11
CA PHE A 166 -2.85 -3.96 -21.93
C PHE A 166 -1.34 -3.75 -21.77
N ALA A 167 -0.57 -3.89 -22.85
CA ALA A 167 0.87 -3.69 -22.83
C ALA A 167 1.21 -2.25 -22.41
N LEU A 168 0.53 -1.24 -22.98
CA LEU A 168 0.70 0.16 -22.58
C LEU A 168 0.40 0.40 -21.09
N LEU A 169 -0.72 -0.12 -20.59
CA LEU A 169 -1.07 0.01 -19.18
C LEU A 169 -0.01 -0.64 -18.26
N LYS A 170 0.56 -1.77 -18.68
CA LYS A 170 1.64 -2.44 -17.93
C LYS A 170 2.91 -1.60 -17.91
N VAL A 171 3.35 -1.06 -19.04
CA VAL A 171 4.53 -0.19 -19.12
C VAL A 171 4.36 1.04 -18.23
N VAL A 172 3.21 1.73 -18.33
CA VAL A 172 2.90 2.89 -17.48
C VAL A 172 2.87 2.51 -16.00
N SER A 173 2.32 1.34 -15.66
CA SER A 173 2.30 0.85 -14.28
C SER A 173 3.71 0.58 -13.75
N THR A 174 4.57 -0.07 -14.52
CA THR A 174 5.97 -0.32 -14.16
C THR A 174 6.76 0.97 -14.01
N LEU A 175 6.57 1.96 -14.90
CA LEU A 175 7.19 3.28 -14.77
C LEU A 175 6.76 3.98 -13.48
N ASN A 176 5.47 3.90 -13.14
CA ASN A 176 4.96 4.48 -11.90
C ASN A 176 5.50 3.76 -10.65
N GLN A 177 5.64 2.43 -10.69
CA GLN A 177 6.25 1.66 -9.60
C GLN A 177 7.72 2.01 -9.42
N MET A 178 8.45 2.13 -10.54
CA MET A 178 9.85 2.53 -10.53
C MET A 178 10.02 3.95 -9.95
N TRP A 179 9.18 4.90 -10.37
CA TRP A 179 9.15 6.25 -9.79
C TRP A 179 8.88 6.24 -8.28
N ASN A 180 7.91 5.44 -7.84
CA ASN A 180 7.60 5.31 -6.42
C ASN A 180 8.75 4.65 -5.64
N ALA A 181 9.44 3.68 -6.23
CA ALA A 181 10.60 3.06 -5.60
C ALA A 181 11.75 4.06 -5.41
N PHE A 182 11.95 4.98 -6.36
CA PHE A 182 12.93 6.06 -6.24
C PHE A 182 12.55 7.13 -5.22
N THR A 183 11.26 7.39 -5.00
CA THR A 183 10.79 8.45 -4.09
C THR A 183 10.46 7.93 -2.69
N SER A 184 10.35 6.61 -2.51
CA SER A 184 10.10 6.01 -1.19
C SER A 184 11.33 6.23 -0.29
N PRO A 185 11.15 6.77 0.93
CA PRO A 185 12.25 6.87 1.87
C PRO A 185 12.81 5.47 2.13
N ALA A 186 14.15 5.36 2.19
CA ALA A 186 14.83 4.09 2.44
C ALA A 186 14.20 3.40 3.66
N VAL A 187 13.66 2.20 3.44
CA VAL A 187 13.02 1.40 4.49
C VAL A 187 14.00 1.32 5.66
N PRO A 188 13.63 1.81 6.87
CA PRO A 188 14.51 1.69 8.01
C PRO A 188 14.81 0.21 8.23
N ALA A 189 16.09 -0.12 8.35
CA ALA A 189 16.55 -1.51 8.50
C ALA A 189 15.74 -2.22 9.60
N PRO A 190 15.33 -3.48 9.38
CA PRO A 190 14.56 -4.21 10.37
C PRO A 190 15.32 -4.21 11.69
N ALA A 191 14.70 -3.70 12.75
CA ALA A 191 15.23 -3.82 14.10
C ALA A 191 15.38 -5.31 14.39
N VAL A 192 16.62 -5.79 14.35
CA VAL A 192 16.97 -7.15 14.79
C VAL A 192 16.54 -7.23 16.24
N SER A 193 15.43 -7.90 16.50
CA SER A 193 15.06 -8.34 17.84
C SER A 193 16.09 -9.38 18.25
N THR A 194 17.20 -8.95 18.84
CA THR A 194 18.07 -9.83 19.62
C THR A 194 17.21 -10.47 20.70
N PRO A 195 16.99 -11.80 20.69
CA PRO A 195 16.36 -12.45 21.82
C PRO A 195 17.28 -12.21 23.02
N ALA A 196 16.72 -11.66 24.09
CA ALA A 196 17.40 -11.51 25.36
C ALA A 196 18.03 -12.87 25.74
N VAL A 197 19.36 -12.94 25.67
CA VAL A 197 20.14 -13.99 26.33
C VAL A 197 19.79 -13.87 27.82
N PRO A 198 19.21 -14.90 28.46
CA PRO A 198 18.92 -14.82 29.88
C PRO A 198 20.25 -14.68 30.62
N ALA A 199 20.29 -13.67 31.50
CA ALA A 199 21.40 -13.36 32.37
C ALA A 199 21.90 -14.62 33.08
N VAL A 200 23.17 -14.94 32.87
CA VAL A 200 23.93 -15.83 33.75
C VAL A 200 24.07 -15.11 35.09
N PRO A 201 23.53 -15.65 36.20
CA PRO A 201 23.81 -15.11 37.52
C PRO A 201 25.22 -15.56 37.95
N ALA A 202 26.00 -14.59 38.40
CA ALA A 202 27.28 -14.83 39.06
C ALA A 202 27.06 -15.30 40.51
N GLU A 203 28.06 -16.03 41.01
CA GLU A 203 28.36 -16.41 42.40
C GLU A 203 27.65 -17.65 42.97
N THR A 204 28.43 -18.69 43.26
CA THR A 204 28.72 -19.14 44.65
C THR A 204 29.77 -20.27 44.59
N GLU A 205 30.89 -20.04 45.27
CA GLU A 205 31.94 -21.03 45.59
C GLU A 205 31.35 -22.22 46.37
N THR A 206 31.74 -23.47 46.04
CA THR A 206 32.01 -24.50 47.05
C THR A 206 32.65 -25.74 46.43
N GLU A 207 33.74 -26.16 47.04
CA GLU A 207 34.48 -27.39 46.82
C GLU A 207 33.61 -28.65 46.95
N THR A 208 33.79 -29.62 46.05
CA THR A 208 33.68 -31.07 46.32
C THR A 208 34.18 -31.79 45.06
N SER A 209 35.41 -32.31 45.07
CA SER A 209 35.74 -33.69 45.43
C SER A 209 35.35 -34.74 44.38
N VAL A 210 36.35 -35.54 44.01
CA VAL A 210 36.32 -36.91 43.44
C VAL A 210 36.78 -37.12 41.98
N SER A 211 38.07 -37.46 41.91
CA SER A 211 38.72 -38.56 41.17
C SER A 211 38.92 -38.52 39.65
N HIS A 212 40.18 -38.36 39.25
CA HIS A 212 40.77 -39.09 38.12
C HIS A 212 41.51 -40.34 38.64
N PRO A 213 41.46 -41.48 37.92
CA PRO A 213 42.05 -42.73 38.39
C PRO A 213 43.55 -42.82 38.08
N VAL A 214 44.29 -43.15 39.15
CA VAL A 214 45.43 -44.07 39.27
C VAL A 214 46.19 -44.44 37.98
N ASP A 215 47.43 -43.94 37.91
CA ASP A 215 48.56 -44.67 37.33
C ASP A 215 49.53 -45.05 38.47
N GLN A 216 49.82 -46.36 38.51
CA GLN A 216 50.77 -47.10 39.35
C GLN A 216 52.23 -46.67 39.11
N PRO A 217 53.23 -46.97 39.99
CA PRO A 217 53.80 -48.33 40.12
C PRO A 217 54.50 -48.73 41.45
N VAL A 218 55.01 -49.98 41.43
CA VAL A 218 56.06 -50.62 42.27
C VAL A 218 55.53 -51.33 43.53
N ASP A 219 55.66 -52.65 43.75
CA ASP A 219 56.60 -53.69 43.28
C ASP A 219 55.96 -54.88 42.53
#